data_AF-A0A8D8E638-F1
#
_entry.id   AF-A0A8D8E638-F1
#
_cell.length_a   1.000
_cell.length_b   1.000
_cell.length_c   1.000
_cell.angle_alpha   90.00
_cell.angle_beta   90.00
_cell.angle_gamma   90.00
#
_symmetry.space_group_name_H-M   'P 1'
#
loop_
_entity.id
_entity.type
_entity.pdbx_description
1 polymer ?
#
loop_
_entity_poly.entity_id
_entity_poly.type
_entity_poly.pdbx_seq_one_letter_code
_entity_poly.pdbx_strand_id
1 'polypeptide(L)'
;MTKSVEADCNPASRRLLARMLSSYRTFTLGPAKGEVSSTGDPEEDKEMLLSTAEASTYSAQEVAARLRVDVRTGLRWAEANSRSKIVGYNELNALDEEPTWMKYVQQFKNPLILLLLGS
;
A
#
# COMPACT_ATOMS: atom_id res chain seq x y z
N MET A 1 -37.13 -13.56 -14.58
CA MET A 1 -36.97 -14.67 -13.62
C MET A 1 -35.67 -14.52 -12.86
N THR A 2 -35.71 -13.97 -11.64
CA THR A 2 -34.64 -14.12 -10.65
C THR A 2 -35.32 -14.21 -9.29
N LYS A 3 -35.60 -15.44 -8.84
CA LYS A 3 -36.07 -15.66 -7.47
C LYS A 3 -34.89 -15.41 -6.54
N SER A 4 -34.89 -14.28 -5.86
CA SER A 4 -34.06 -14.08 -4.68
C SER A 4 -34.49 -15.10 -3.63
N VAL A 5 -33.58 -16.02 -3.30
CA VAL A 5 -33.77 -16.95 -2.20
C VAL A 5 -33.62 -16.14 -0.92
N GLU A 6 -34.75 -15.72 -0.36
CA GLU A 6 -34.82 -15.14 0.98
C GLU A 6 -34.43 -16.26 1.96
N ALA A 7 -33.16 -16.28 2.37
CA ALA A 7 -32.72 -17.20 3.41
C ALA A 7 -33.36 -16.72 4.73
N ASP A 8 -34.31 -17.50 5.24
CA ASP A 8 -34.92 -17.35 6.57
C ASP A 8 -33.85 -17.50 7.66
N CYS A 9 -33.08 -16.43 7.86
CA CYS A 9 -32.02 -16.36 8.85
C CYS A 9 -32.63 -15.98 10.21
N ASN A 10 -32.69 -16.96 11.11
CA ASN A 10 -33.10 -16.85 12.52
C ASN A 10 -32.63 -15.52 13.16
N PRO A 11 -33.49 -14.79 13.90
CA PRO A 11 -33.12 -13.53 14.55
C PRO A 11 -31.88 -13.61 15.45
N ALA A 12 -31.53 -14.78 15.99
CA ALA A 12 -30.29 -15.00 16.74
C ALA A 12 -29.03 -14.87 15.87
N SER A 13 -29.07 -15.37 14.62
CA SER A 13 -27.94 -15.35 13.68
C SER A 13 -27.64 -13.95 13.16
N ARG A 14 -28.67 -13.10 12.99
CA ARG A 14 -28.48 -11.68 12.62
C ARG A 14 -27.70 -10.91 13.69
N ARG A 15 -27.88 -11.21 14.98
CA ARG A 15 -27.12 -10.59 16.07
C ARG A 15 -25.67 -11.03 16.11
N LEU A 16 -25.40 -12.30 15.81
CA LEU A 16 -24.03 -12.83 15.72
C LEU A 16 -23.28 -12.23 14.52
N LEU A 17 -23.91 -12.15 13.35
CA LEU A 17 -23.29 -11.49 12.19
C LEU A 17 -23.11 -9.99 12.42
N ALA A 18 -24.08 -9.30 13.03
CA ALA A 18 -23.91 -7.90 13.40
C ALA A 18 -22.75 -7.68 14.40
N ARG A 19 -22.55 -8.60 15.36
CA ARG A 19 -21.43 -8.55 16.32
C ARG A 19 -20.09 -8.91 15.66
N MET A 20 -20.08 -9.86 14.74
CA MET A 20 -18.90 -10.18 13.92
C MET A 20 -18.53 -8.97 13.05
N LEU A 21 -19.48 -8.43 12.30
CA LEU A 21 -19.27 -7.28 11.42
C LEU A 21 -18.90 -6.02 12.23
N SER A 22 -19.41 -5.85 13.46
CA SER A 22 -18.95 -4.80 14.37
C SER A 22 -17.49 -4.97 14.80
N SER A 23 -17.00 -6.20 14.93
CA SER A 23 -15.58 -6.47 15.21
C SER A 23 -14.68 -6.21 14.00
N TYR A 24 -15.21 -6.34 12.77
CA TYR A 24 -14.47 -6.03 11.54
C TYR A 24 -14.59 -4.55 11.12
N ARG A 25 -15.55 -3.78 11.66
CA ARG A 25 -15.79 -2.38 11.29
C ARG A 25 -14.79 -1.38 11.88
N THR A 26 -13.92 -1.79 12.80
CA THR A 26 -12.81 -0.94 13.27
C THR A 26 -11.57 -0.97 12.36
N PHE A 27 -11.63 -1.66 11.22
CA PHE A 27 -10.53 -1.71 10.24
C PHE A 27 -10.70 -0.73 9.06
N THR A 28 -11.60 0.25 9.14
CA THR A 28 -11.55 1.36 8.18
C THR A 28 -10.41 2.27 8.57
N LEU A 29 -9.30 2.09 7.86
CA LEU A 29 -8.14 2.97 7.78
C LEU A 29 -8.63 4.39 7.42
N GLY A 30 -8.92 5.20 8.44
CA GLY A 30 -9.04 6.65 8.30
C GLY A 30 -7.65 7.27 8.32
N PRO A 31 -7.43 8.43 7.67
CA PRO A 31 -6.15 9.12 7.72
C PRO A 31 -5.94 9.65 9.14
N ALA A 32 -5.16 8.93 9.94
CA ALA A 32 -4.72 9.39 11.24
C ALA A 32 -3.69 10.51 11.03
N LYS A 33 -4.16 11.76 11.02
CA LYS A 33 -3.36 12.91 11.43
C LYS A 33 -2.96 12.69 12.89
N GLY A 34 -1.85 12.01 13.09
CA GLY A 34 -1.11 12.02 14.34
C GLY A 34 0.09 12.94 14.14
N GLU A 35 0.00 14.13 14.71
CA GLU A 35 1.19 14.93 15.00
C GLU A 35 2.13 14.08 15.85
N VAL A 36 3.29 13.73 15.28
CA VAL A 36 4.39 13.14 16.05
C VAL A 36 5.35 14.28 16.32
N SER A 37 5.42 14.66 17.59
CA SER A 37 6.45 15.54 18.15
C SER A 37 7.83 14.92 17.91
N SER A 38 8.59 15.50 16.99
CA SER A 38 9.95 15.07 16.68
C SER A 38 10.92 15.55 17.76
N THR A 39 11.34 14.63 18.62
CA THR A 39 12.64 14.73 19.31
C THR A 39 13.24 13.33 19.29
N GLY A 40 13.83 13.00 18.15
CA GLY A 40 14.54 11.74 17.89
C GLY A 40 15.22 11.90 16.54
N ASP A 41 16.53 11.77 16.52
CA ASP A 41 17.37 12.05 15.35
C ASP A 41 16.98 11.17 14.15
N PRO A 42 16.85 11.72 12.93
CA PRO A 42 16.36 11.01 11.73
C PRO A 42 17.32 9.95 11.16
N GLU A 43 18.40 9.62 11.87
CA GLU A 43 19.43 8.68 11.42
C GLU A 43 19.15 7.24 11.87
N GLU A 44 18.50 7.01 13.03
CA GLU A 44 18.20 5.63 13.49
C GLU A 44 17.13 4.93 12.65
N ASP A 45 16.17 5.68 12.09
CA ASP A 45 15.11 5.10 11.26
C ASP A 45 15.62 4.56 9.92
N LYS A 46 16.74 5.09 9.42
CA LYS A 46 17.39 4.61 8.20
C LYS A 46 18.17 3.31 8.41
N GLU A 47 18.66 3.04 9.61
CA GLU A 47 19.35 1.77 9.91
C GLU A 47 18.42 0.56 9.82
N MET A 48 17.10 0.77 9.90
CA MET A 48 16.09 -0.29 9.71
C MET A 48 15.87 -0.66 8.22
N LEU A 49 16.45 0.09 7.28
CA LEU A 49 16.27 -0.11 5.84
C LEU A 49 17.53 -0.67 5.21
N LEU A 50 17.60 -2.00 5.18
CA LEU A 50 18.62 -2.70 4.40
C LEU A 50 18.30 -2.55 2.91
N SER A 51 19.28 -2.11 2.13
CA SER A 51 19.18 -2.16 0.67
C SER A 51 19.10 -3.62 0.21
N THR A 52 18.36 -3.88 -0.88
CA THR A 52 18.28 -5.22 -1.49
C THR A 52 19.66 -5.79 -1.81
N ALA A 53 20.59 -4.93 -2.25
CA ALA A 53 21.96 -5.33 -2.55
C ALA A 53 22.70 -5.82 -1.30
N GLU A 54 22.53 -5.13 -0.17
CA GLU A 54 23.14 -5.50 1.10
C GLU A 54 22.49 -6.75 1.70
N ALA A 55 21.15 -6.81 1.69
CA ALA A 55 20.41 -7.97 2.19
C ALA A 55 20.76 -9.26 1.44
N SER A 56 21.15 -9.17 0.17
CA SER A 56 21.53 -10.32 -0.66
C SER A 56 22.87 -10.97 -0.29
N THR A 57 23.74 -10.27 0.44
CA THR A 57 25.07 -10.80 0.81
C THR A 57 25.08 -11.47 2.19
N TYR A 58 24.09 -11.19 3.02
CA TYR A 58 23.96 -11.71 4.38
C TYR A 58 23.17 -13.02 4.44
N SER A 59 23.41 -13.80 5.50
CA SER A 59 22.57 -14.96 5.82
C SER A 59 21.20 -14.55 6.34
N ALA A 60 20.21 -15.44 6.23
CA ALA A 60 18.84 -15.15 6.66
C ALA A 60 18.76 -14.74 8.15
N GLN A 61 19.57 -15.34 9.01
CA GLN A 61 19.65 -15.03 10.44
C GLN A 61 20.26 -13.64 10.70
N GLU A 62 21.28 -13.25 9.94
CA GLU A 62 21.89 -11.92 10.06
C GLU A 62 20.93 -10.83 9.58
N VAL A 63 20.24 -11.07 8.47
CA VAL A 63 19.18 -10.17 7.98
C VAL A 63 18.09 -10.03 9.04
N ALA A 64 17.64 -11.14 9.65
CA ALA A 64 16.63 -11.11 10.69
C ALA A 64 17.06 -10.34 11.94
N ALA A 65 18.32 -10.52 12.38
CA ALA A 65 18.89 -9.78 13.51
C ALA A 65 18.96 -8.27 13.22
N ARG A 66 19.37 -7.89 12.02
CA ARG A 66 19.53 -6.49 11.60
C ARG A 66 18.20 -5.78 11.41
N LEU A 67 17.19 -6.47 10.87
CA LEU A 67 15.80 -6.02 10.79
C LEU A 67 15.00 -6.20 12.10
N ARG A 68 15.63 -6.71 13.16
CA ARG A 68 15.02 -6.98 14.48
C ARG A 68 13.71 -7.78 14.38
N VAL A 69 13.66 -8.77 13.50
CA VAL A 69 12.46 -9.61 13.28
C VAL A 69 12.72 -11.04 13.74
N ASP A 70 11.72 -11.68 14.35
CA ASP A 70 11.77 -13.12 14.60
C ASP A 70 11.39 -13.87 13.32
N VAL A 71 12.24 -14.80 12.89
CA VAL A 71 12.01 -15.63 11.69
C VAL A 71 10.79 -16.54 11.87
N ARG A 72 10.48 -16.96 13.10
CA ARG A 72 9.38 -17.91 13.36
C ARG A 72 8.03 -17.22 13.53
N THR A 73 7.98 -16.12 14.27
CA THR A 73 6.71 -15.42 14.55
C THR A 73 6.48 -14.19 13.67
N GLY A 74 7.52 -13.70 12.99
CA GLY A 74 7.47 -12.48 12.22
C GLY A 74 7.39 -11.23 13.09
N LEU A 75 6.89 -10.16 12.48
CA LEU A 75 6.75 -8.83 13.09
C LEU A 75 5.40 -8.68 13.80
N ARG A 76 5.36 -7.90 14.88
CA ARG A 76 4.08 -7.58 15.56
C ARG A 76 3.30 -6.54 14.78
N TRP A 77 1.97 -6.59 14.88
CA TRP A 77 1.06 -5.64 14.20
C TRP A 77 1.38 -4.17 14.48
N ALA A 78 1.63 -3.82 15.74
CA ALA A 78 1.96 -2.45 16.13
C ALA A 78 3.24 -1.96 15.44
N GLU A 79 4.25 -2.82 15.37
CA GLU A 79 5.54 -2.50 14.75
C GLU A 79 5.44 -2.46 13.23
N ALA A 80 4.71 -3.39 12.61
CA ALA A 80 4.44 -3.37 11.18
C ALA A 80 3.73 -2.07 10.75
N ASN A 81 2.78 -1.59 11.55
CA ASN A 81 2.10 -0.33 11.28
C ASN A 81 3.02 0.89 11.45
N SER A 82 3.92 0.89 12.43
CA SER A 82 4.94 1.93 12.56
C SER A 82 5.89 1.94 11.37
N ARG A 83 6.40 0.76 10.96
CA ARG A 83 7.29 0.63 9.80
C ARG A 83 6.61 1.02 8.49
N SER A 84 5.33 0.69 8.31
CA SER A 84 4.57 1.09 7.12
C SER A 84 4.45 2.61 6.97
N LYS A 85 4.46 3.38 8.07
CA LYS A 85 4.44 4.85 8.02
C LYS A 85 5.79 5.45 7.63
N ILE A 86 6.88 4.76 7.95
CA ILE A 86 8.25 5.20 7.65
C ILE A 86 8.64 4.82 6.22
N VAL A 87 8.38 3.57 5.82
CA VAL A 87 8.78 3.00 4.52
C VAL A 87 7.77 3.30 3.42
N GLY A 88 6.50 3.48 3.79
CA GLY A 88 5.40 3.54 2.84
C GLY A 88 4.86 2.16 2.48
N TYR A 89 3.88 2.15 1.58
CA TYR A 89 3.27 0.91 1.09
C TYR A 89 4.17 0.25 0.05
N ASN A 90 4.24 -1.08 0.08
CA ASN A 90 4.91 -1.85 -0.97
C ASN A 90 4.00 -1.97 -2.20
N GLU A 91 3.83 -0.85 -2.89
CA GLU A 91 3.13 -0.78 -4.16
C GLU A 91 4.11 -0.45 -5.29
N LEU A 92 3.90 -1.08 -6.44
CA LEU A 92 4.61 -0.67 -7.63
C LEU A 92 3.97 0.63 -8.09
N ASN A 93 4.77 1.69 -8.24
CA ASN A 93 4.28 2.93 -8.83
C ASN A 93 3.79 2.61 -10.24
N ALA A 94 2.47 2.63 -10.44
CA ALA A 94 1.91 2.66 -11.76
C ALA A 94 2.45 3.94 -12.42
N LEU A 95 3.11 3.79 -13.57
CA LEU A 95 3.42 4.96 -14.37
C LEU A 95 2.09 5.60 -14.73
N ASP A 96 1.98 6.90 -14.47
CA ASP A 96 0.82 7.67 -14.91
C ASP A 96 0.65 7.41 -16.41
N GLU A 97 -0.44 6.76 -16.79
CA GLU A 97 -0.69 6.48 -18.19
C GLU A 97 -0.84 7.83 -18.89
N GLU A 98 0.02 8.09 -19.88
CA GLU A 98 -0.08 9.34 -20.64
C GLU A 98 -1.51 9.45 -21.18
N PRO A 99 -2.24 10.52 -20.83
CA PRO A 99 -3.62 10.64 -21.23
C PRO A 99 -3.70 10.68 -22.75
N THR A 100 -4.76 10.13 -23.34
CA THR A 100 -4.86 9.92 -24.80
C THR A 100 -4.64 11.20 -25.60
N TRP A 101 -5.04 12.37 -25.06
CA TRP A 101 -4.78 13.68 -25.67
C TRP A 101 -3.29 13.99 -25.84
N MET A 102 -2.43 13.54 -24.92
CA MET A 102 -0.98 13.76 -25.01
C MET A 102 -0.40 12.99 -26.20
N LYS A 103 -0.91 11.79 -26.46
CA LYS A 103 -0.55 10.98 -27.64
C LYS A 103 -0.98 11.68 -28.94
N TYR A 104 -2.14 12.33 -28.97
CA TYR A 104 -2.58 13.15 -30.12
C TYR A 104 -1.67 14.37 -30.33
N VAL A 105 -1.29 15.08 -29.26
CA VAL A 105 -0.38 16.22 -29.36
C VAL A 105 1.01 15.81 -29.86
N GLN A 106 1.51 14.63 -29.47
CA GLN A 106 2.78 14.10 -29.94
C GLN A 106 2.82 13.89 -31.47
N GLN A 107 1.67 13.69 -32.14
CA GLN A 107 1.64 13.53 -33.60
C GLN A 107 2.07 14.81 -34.33
N PHE A 108 1.82 15.99 -33.77
CA PHE A 108 2.26 17.28 -34.35
C PHE A 108 3.78 17.49 -34.31
N LYS A 109 4.53 16.61 -33.63
CA LYS A 109 6.00 16.57 -33.74
C LYS A 109 6.47 16.14 -35.12
N ASN A 110 5.61 15.50 -35.93
CA ASN A 110 5.93 15.18 -37.31
C ASN A 110 5.75 16.42 -38.20
N PRO A 111 6.83 16.96 -38.80
CA PRO A 111 6.76 18.18 -39.60
C PRO A 111 5.85 18.04 -40.83
N LEU A 112 5.57 16.82 -41.30
CA LEU A 112 4.63 16.57 -42.40
C LEU A 112 3.17 16.90 -42.03
N ILE A 113 2.78 16.69 -40.77
CA ILE A 113 1.42 17.02 -40.31
C ILE A 113 1.26 18.55 -40.21
N LEU A 114 2.32 19.26 -39.80
CA LEU A 114 2.33 20.72 -39.79
C LEU A 114 2.21 21.32 -41.19
N LEU A 115 2.86 20.69 -42.18
CA LEU A 115 2.72 21.09 -43.59
C LEU A 115 1.29 20.87 -44.11
N LEU A 116 0.62 19.79 -43.69
CA LEU A 116 -0.77 19.52 -44.08
C LEU A 116 -1.76 20.51 -43.44
N LEU A 117 -1.48 21.01 -42.24
CA LEU A 117 -2.32 21.98 -41.54
C LEU A 117 -2.21 23.41 -42.12
N GLY A 118 -1.03 23.75 -42.69
CA GLY A 118 -0.73 25.08 -43.21
C GLY A 118 -0.94 25.25 -44.73
N SER A 119 -1.39 24.19 -45.42
CA SER A 119 -1.68 24.19 -46.86
C SER A 119 -3.13 24.54 -47.17
#